data_AF-A0A494T688-F1
#
_entry.id   AF-A0A494T688-F1
#
_cell.length_a   1.000
_cell.length_b   1.000
_cell.length_c   1.000
_cell.angle_alpha   90.00
_cell.angle_beta   90.00
_cell.angle_gamma   90.00
#
_symmetry.space_group_name_H-M   'P 1'
#
loop_
_entity.id
_entity.type
_entity.pdbx_description
1 polymer ?
#
loop_
_entity_poly.entity_id
_entity_poly.type
_entity_poly.pdbx_seq_one_letter_code
_entity_poly.pdbx_strand_id
1 'polypeptide(L)'
;MVDPDITQPDPRWSTFMTSPIPPYLSVCEIVVARCTCSADVDGKRLRQAVADAMWERLQELTYNRTDVAWAGLADLRTVPDPNHRHLTAYLSTHGAVGLALIDKLRSYLLYVLPRLLVDAVERGMFDVCDVRAAREP
;
A
#
# COMPACT_ATOMS: atom_id res chain seq x y z
N MET A 1 8.30 21.62 4.69
CA MET A 1 6.90 21.24 4.88
C MET A 1 6.24 21.26 3.51
N VAL A 2 5.98 20.10 2.93
CA VAL A 2 5.13 19.99 1.74
C VAL A 2 3.69 20.03 2.24
N ASP A 3 2.91 21.01 1.81
CA ASP A 3 1.49 21.05 2.12
C ASP A 3 0.81 19.80 1.54
N PRO A 4 0.23 18.91 2.37
CA PRO A 4 -0.37 17.67 1.88
C PRO A 4 -1.58 17.94 0.97
N ASP A 5 -2.19 19.12 1.04
CA ASP A 5 -3.38 19.50 0.28
C ASP A 5 -3.09 19.97 -1.17
N ILE A 6 -1.82 20.05 -1.59
CA ILE A 6 -1.41 20.71 -2.86
C ILE A 6 -0.63 19.77 -3.81
N THR A 7 -0.55 18.47 -3.54
CA THR A 7 0.08 17.57 -4.52
C THR A 7 -0.90 17.26 -5.65
N GLN A 8 -1.02 18.18 -6.61
CA GLN A 8 -1.73 17.94 -7.85
C GLN A 8 -0.89 17.01 -8.74
N PRO A 9 -1.49 15.94 -9.30
CA PRO A 9 -0.77 15.08 -10.23
C PRO A 9 -0.35 15.88 -11.46
N ASP A 10 0.85 15.62 -12.00
CA ASP A 10 1.34 16.36 -13.17
C ASP A 10 0.44 16.01 -14.37
N PRO A 11 -0.26 16.98 -14.98
CA PRO A 11 -1.22 16.72 -16.05
C PRO A 11 -0.55 16.14 -17.31
N ARG A 12 0.73 16.41 -17.57
CA ARG A 12 1.47 15.86 -18.71
C ARG A 12 1.64 14.36 -18.56
N TRP A 13 1.99 13.90 -17.36
CA TRP A 13 2.25 12.49 -17.08
C TRP A 13 0.99 11.72 -16.70
N SER A 14 0.00 12.40 -16.13
CA SER A 14 -1.31 11.81 -15.79
C SER A 14 -2.02 11.22 -17.01
N THR A 15 -1.81 11.79 -18.19
CA THR A 15 -2.37 11.26 -19.46
C THR A 15 -1.79 9.89 -19.82
N PHE A 16 -0.55 9.60 -19.42
CA PHE A 16 0.11 8.32 -19.66
C PHE A 16 -0.11 7.31 -18.52
N MET A 17 -0.61 7.77 -17.37
CA MET A 17 -0.95 6.90 -16.26
C MET A 17 -2.21 6.10 -16.60
N THR A 18 -2.03 4.82 -16.90
CA THR A 18 -3.15 3.93 -17.25
C THR A 18 -4.01 3.61 -16.02
N SER A 19 -3.44 3.71 -14.82
CA SER A 19 -4.11 3.31 -13.59
C SER A 19 -3.36 3.76 -12.32
N PRO A 20 -4.06 4.28 -11.30
CA PRO A 20 -3.42 4.70 -10.05
C PRO A 20 -3.10 3.52 -9.12
N ILE A 21 -2.36 3.82 -8.05
CA ILE A 21 -2.15 2.90 -6.93
C ILE A 21 -3.52 2.58 -6.30
N PRO A 22 -3.86 1.29 -6.12
CA PRO A 22 -5.15 0.90 -5.55
C PRO A 22 -5.26 1.34 -4.07
N PRO A 23 -6.47 1.66 -3.59
CA PRO A 23 -6.69 1.91 -2.18
C PRO A 23 -6.47 0.62 -1.37
N TYR A 24 -6.02 0.76 -0.12
CA TYR A 24 -5.76 -0.39 0.76
C TYR A 24 -6.98 -1.27 0.95
N LEU A 25 -8.18 -0.66 1.01
CA LEU A 25 -9.44 -1.39 1.14
C LEU A 25 -9.65 -2.38 -0.01
N SER A 26 -9.42 -1.96 -1.25
CA SER A 26 -9.56 -2.85 -2.41
C SER A 26 -8.54 -4.00 -2.39
N VAL A 27 -7.34 -3.77 -1.88
CA VAL A 27 -6.35 -4.86 -1.69
C VAL A 27 -6.83 -5.83 -0.61
N CYS A 28 -7.38 -5.33 0.51
CA CYS A 28 -7.96 -6.16 1.56
C CYS A 28 -9.13 -6.99 1.04
N GLU A 29 -10.02 -6.41 0.23
CA GLU A 29 -11.13 -7.11 -0.41
C GLU A 29 -10.64 -8.27 -1.31
N ILE A 30 -9.57 -8.05 -2.08
CA ILE A 30 -8.95 -9.11 -2.89
C ILE A 30 -8.41 -10.24 -2.00
N VAL A 31 -7.79 -9.92 -0.87
CA VAL A 31 -7.30 -10.92 0.10
C VAL A 31 -8.46 -11.72 0.67
N VAL A 32 -9.45 -11.05 1.23
CA VAL A 32 -10.60 -11.70 1.89
C VAL A 32 -11.40 -12.55 0.90
N ALA A 33 -11.61 -12.08 -0.33
CA ALA A 33 -12.32 -12.82 -1.37
C ALA A 33 -11.59 -14.11 -1.82
N ARG A 34 -10.29 -14.23 -1.55
CA ARG A 34 -9.48 -15.42 -1.87
C ARG A 34 -9.32 -16.37 -0.69
N CYS A 35 -9.68 -15.96 0.53
CA CYS A 35 -9.56 -16.79 1.72
C CYS A 35 -10.73 -17.77 1.80
N THR A 36 -10.44 -19.01 2.22
CA THR A 36 -11.48 -20.03 2.42
C THR A 36 -12.26 -19.84 3.74
N CYS A 37 -11.60 -19.29 4.76
CA CYS A 37 -12.17 -19.00 6.08
C CYS A 37 -12.04 -17.50 6.36
N SER A 38 -13.09 -16.71 6.08
CA SER A 38 -13.07 -15.24 6.25
C SER A 38 -13.80 -14.73 7.49
N ALA A 39 -14.38 -15.62 8.31
CA ALA A 39 -15.40 -15.25 9.29
C ALA A 39 -14.90 -14.38 10.46
N ASP A 40 -13.59 -14.27 10.72
CA ASP A 40 -13.06 -13.56 11.90
C ASP A 40 -11.78 -12.76 11.60
N VAL A 41 -11.62 -12.23 10.38
CA VAL A 41 -10.43 -11.44 10.01
C VAL A 41 -10.51 -10.01 10.58
N ASP A 42 -9.50 -9.61 11.34
CA ASP A 42 -9.30 -8.23 11.80
C ASP A 42 -8.93 -7.34 10.61
N GLY A 43 -9.94 -6.71 10.02
CA GLY A 43 -9.80 -5.81 8.88
C GLY A 43 -8.90 -4.60 9.16
N LYS A 44 -8.73 -4.18 10.42
CA LYS A 44 -7.82 -3.08 10.77
C LYS A 44 -6.37 -3.55 10.72
N ARG A 45 -6.07 -4.72 11.30
CA ARG A 45 -4.73 -5.34 11.21
C ARG A 45 -4.37 -5.67 9.76
N LEU A 46 -5.30 -6.21 8.98
CA LEU A 46 -5.07 -6.50 7.57
C LEU A 46 -4.78 -5.23 6.77
N ARG A 47 -5.56 -4.16 6.98
CA ARG A 47 -5.32 -2.87 6.33
C ARG A 47 -3.95 -2.29 6.69
N GLN A 48 -3.56 -2.38 7.97
CA GLN A 48 -2.25 -1.93 8.43
C GLN A 48 -1.12 -2.73 7.77
N ALA A 49 -1.25 -4.06 7.69
CA ALA A 49 -0.27 -4.90 7.02
C ALA A 49 -0.15 -4.58 5.52
N VAL A 50 -1.26 -4.28 4.84
CA VAL A 50 -1.22 -3.81 3.44
C VAL A 50 -0.47 -2.48 3.32
N ALA A 51 -0.75 -1.53 4.22
CA ALA A 51 -0.08 -0.24 4.21
C ALA A 51 1.43 -0.38 4.46
N ASP A 52 1.84 -1.15 5.45
CA ASP A 52 3.25 -1.38 5.78
C ASP A 52 3.98 -2.08 4.63
N ALA A 53 3.40 -3.14 4.06
CA ALA A 53 3.98 -3.83 2.91
C ALA A 53 4.12 -2.93 1.68
N MET A 54 3.18 -2.00 1.46
CA MET A 54 3.30 -1.00 0.40
C MET A 54 4.53 -0.10 0.62
N TRP A 55 4.70 0.42 1.84
CA TRP A 55 5.80 1.33 2.16
C TRP A 55 7.16 0.63 2.14
N GLU A 56 7.25 -0.59 2.66
CA GLU A 56 8.46 -1.42 2.55
C GLU A 56 8.82 -1.66 1.07
N ARG A 57 7.83 -2.05 0.26
CA ARG A 57 8.08 -2.28 -1.17
C ARG A 57 8.52 -1.01 -1.89
N LEU A 58 7.94 0.13 -1.54
CA LEU A 58 8.34 1.41 -2.11
C LEU A 58 9.76 1.81 -1.69
N GLN A 59 10.15 1.53 -0.44
CA GLN A 59 11.52 1.73 0.04
C GLN A 59 12.51 0.89 -0.76
N GLU A 60 12.21 -0.39 -0.99
CA GLU A 60 13.03 -1.27 -1.83
C GLU A 60 13.15 -0.75 -3.26
N LEU A 61 12.04 -0.31 -3.86
CA LEU A 61 12.01 0.20 -5.24
C LEU A 61 12.74 1.53 -5.41
N THR A 62 12.96 2.27 -4.33
CA THR A 62 13.65 3.57 -4.31
C THR A 62 15.02 3.52 -3.65
N TYR A 63 15.46 2.34 -3.23
CA TYR A 63 16.78 2.14 -2.66
C TYR A 63 17.86 2.55 -3.67
N ASN A 64 18.81 3.39 -3.23
CA ASN A 64 19.88 3.98 -4.05
C ASN A 64 19.45 4.79 -5.29
N ARG A 65 18.17 5.20 -5.36
CA ARG A 65 17.67 6.07 -6.42
C ARG A 65 17.87 7.54 -6.06
N THR A 66 18.37 8.32 -7.02
CA THR A 66 18.51 9.78 -6.88
C THR A 66 17.39 10.54 -7.59
N ASP A 67 16.72 9.89 -8.56
CA ASP A 67 15.62 10.44 -9.34
C ASP A 67 14.30 10.49 -8.55
N VAL A 68 14.11 9.60 -7.58
CA VAL A 68 13.02 9.65 -6.59
C VAL A 68 13.58 9.30 -5.22
N ALA A 69 13.83 10.32 -4.40
CA ALA A 69 14.47 10.15 -3.10
C ALA A 69 13.49 9.63 -2.04
N TRP A 70 13.90 8.61 -1.28
CA TRP A 70 13.10 8.04 -0.19
C TRP A 70 12.66 9.09 0.85
N ALA A 71 13.50 10.08 1.15
CA ALA A 71 13.16 11.12 2.13
C ALA A 71 11.85 11.84 1.80
N GLY A 72 11.62 12.20 0.53
CA GLY A 72 10.37 12.85 0.11
C GLY A 72 9.16 11.93 0.13
N LEU A 73 9.36 10.62 -0.03
CA LEU A 73 8.31 9.61 0.08
C LEU A 73 7.95 9.29 1.53
N ALA A 74 8.94 9.24 2.41
CA ALA A 74 8.76 8.93 3.83
C ALA A 74 7.89 9.99 4.53
N ASP A 75 8.00 11.25 4.15
CA ASP A 75 7.17 12.34 4.66
C ASP A 75 5.67 12.09 4.38
N LEU A 76 5.33 11.50 3.24
CA LEU A 76 3.96 11.16 2.88
C LEU A 76 3.36 10.09 3.79
N ARG A 77 4.16 9.22 4.42
CA ARG A 77 3.67 8.20 5.36
C ARG A 77 2.93 8.79 6.57
N THR A 78 3.25 10.04 6.93
CA THR A 78 2.68 10.74 8.09
C THR A 78 1.28 11.31 7.84
N VAL A 79 0.80 11.30 6.59
CA VAL A 79 -0.52 11.81 6.23
C VAL A 79 -1.59 10.77 6.61
N PRO A 80 -2.58 11.12 7.45
CA PRO A 80 -3.73 10.24 7.69
C PRO A 80 -4.57 10.14 6.41
N ASP A 81 -4.86 8.90 5.98
CA ASP A 81 -5.74 8.46 4.85
C ASP A 81 -6.29 9.57 3.92
N PRO A 82 -6.03 9.62 2.58
CA PRO A 82 -5.67 8.55 1.64
C PRO A 82 -4.25 8.70 1.10
N ASN A 83 -3.31 7.92 1.64
CA ASN A 83 -1.91 7.90 1.23
C ASN A 83 -1.71 7.52 -0.24
N HIS A 84 -2.60 6.69 -0.81
CA HIS A 84 -2.43 6.20 -2.19
C HIS A 84 -2.65 7.28 -3.25
N ARG A 85 -3.56 8.26 -3.04
CA ARG A 85 -3.79 9.36 -4.00
C ARG A 85 -2.62 10.35 -3.97
N HIS A 86 -2.22 10.77 -2.77
CA HIS A 86 -1.08 11.67 -2.59
C HIS A 86 0.21 11.05 -3.12
N LEU A 87 0.43 9.75 -2.84
CA LEU A 87 1.58 9.03 -3.37
C LEU A 87 1.53 8.92 -4.90
N THR A 88 0.38 8.61 -5.49
CA THR A 88 0.22 8.58 -6.95
C THR A 88 0.51 9.95 -7.56
N ALA A 89 -0.02 11.02 -6.96
CA ALA A 89 0.20 12.38 -7.42
C ALA A 89 1.67 12.78 -7.31
N TYR A 90 2.32 12.54 -6.17
CA TYR A 90 3.74 12.81 -5.96
C TYR A 90 4.61 12.05 -6.97
N LEU A 91 4.36 10.75 -7.17
CA LEU A 91 5.14 9.98 -8.13
C LEU A 91 4.93 10.51 -9.55
N SER A 92 3.72 10.95 -9.93
CA SER A 92 3.47 11.50 -11.27
C SER A 92 4.32 12.73 -11.60
N THR A 93 4.76 13.52 -10.59
CA THR A 93 5.64 14.69 -10.81
C THR A 93 7.08 14.31 -11.15
N HIS A 94 7.45 13.04 -11.00
CA HIS A 94 8.78 12.50 -11.32
C HIS A 94 8.85 11.87 -12.72
N GLY A 95 7.83 12.15 -13.55
CA GLY A 95 7.76 11.73 -14.94
C GLY A 95 7.75 10.22 -15.15
N ALA A 96 8.39 9.75 -16.22
CA ALA A 96 8.38 8.33 -16.62
C ALA A 96 8.85 7.38 -15.51
N VAL A 97 9.82 7.82 -14.69
CA VAL A 97 10.30 7.04 -13.54
C VAL A 97 9.19 6.86 -12.51
N GLY A 98 8.49 7.95 -12.18
CA GLY A 98 7.39 7.92 -11.25
C GLY A 98 6.24 7.04 -11.72
N LEU A 99 5.90 7.10 -13.01
CA LEU A 99 4.91 6.20 -13.61
C LEU A 99 5.35 4.73 -13.51
N ALA A 100 6.62 4.42 -13.78
CA ALA A 100 7.14 3.07 -13.64
C ALA A 100 7.12 2.56 -12.18
N LEU A 101 7.30 3.45 -11.20
CA LEU A 101 7.15 3.12 -9.78
C LEU A 101 5.69 2.85 -9.42
N ILE A 102 4.76 3.68 -9.91
CA ILE A 102 3.30 3.47 -9.76
C ILE A 102 2.91 2.10 -10.30
N ASP A 103 3.34 1.76 -11.52
CA ASP A 103 3.01 0.48 -12.15
C ASP A 103 3.57 -0.71 -11.36
N LYS A 104 4.85 -0.65 -10.96
CA LYS A 104 5.49 -1.72 -10.17
C LYS A 104 4.79 -1.92 -8.83
N LEU A 105 4.47 -0.82 -8.13
CA LEU A 105 3.80 -0.89 -6.84
C LEU A 105 2.37 -1.42 -6.99
N ARG A 106 1.63 -0.96 -8.02
CA ARG A 106 0.29 -1.47 -8.35
C ARG A 106 0.33 -2.97 -8.64
N SER A 107 1.25 -3.44 -9.49
CA SER A 107 1.38 -4.86 -9.80
C SER A 107 1.68 -5.69 -8.54
N TYR A 108 2.54 -5.20 -7.66
CA TYR A 108 2.80 -5.85 -6.37
C TYR A 108 1.53 -5.95 -5.52
N LEU A 109 0.81 -4.84 -5.33
CA LEU A 109 -0.39 -4.77 -4.50
C LEU A 109 -1.57 -5.61 -5.02
N LEU A 110 -1.69 -5.78 -6.34
CA LEU A 110 -2.82 -6.53 -6.94
C LEU A 110 -2.54 -8.02 -7.12
N TYR A 111 -1.27 -8.41 -7.32
CA TYR A 111 -0.94 -9.77 -7.73
C TYR A 111 -0.04 -10.51 -6.75
N VAL A 112 0.92 -9.84 -6.12
CA VAL A 112 1.92 -10.47 -5.24
C VAL A 112 1.45 -10.43 -3.79
N LEU A 113 1.22 -9.23 -3.26
CA LEU A 113 0.86 -9.03 -1.85
C LEU A 113 -0.40 -9.83 -1.44
N PRO A 114 -1.47 -9.89 -2.25
CA PRO A 114 -2.65 -10.64 -1.83
C PRO A 114 -2.39 -12.12 -1.68
N ARG A 115 -1.46 -12.71 -2.45
CA ARG A 115 -1.09 -14.12 -2.28
C ARG A 115 -0.39 -14.34 -0.94
N LEU A 116 0.56 -13.47 -0.59
CA LEU A 116 1.28 -13.53 0.68
C LEU A 116 0.35 -13.35 1.88
N LEU A 117 -0.60 -12.42 1.78
CA LEU A 117 -1.53 -12.14 2.88
C LEU A 117 -2.61 -13.21 3.01
N VAL A 118 -3.08 -13.83 1.92
CA VAL A 118 -4.00 -14.99 2.01
C VAL A 118 -3.36 -16.10 2.83
N ASP A 119 -2.12 -16.48 2.51
CA ASP A 119 -1.39 -17.51 3.27
C ASP A 119 -1.27 -17.17 4.76
N ALA A 120 -1.10 -15.88 5.10
CA ALA A 120 -0.98 -15.42 6.48
C ALA A 120 -2.35 -15.37 7.20
N VAL A 121 -3.42 -14.98 6.49
CA VAL A 121 -4.80 -15.02 7.01
C VAL A 121 -5.22 -16.46 7.26
N GLU A 122 -4.93 -17.40 6.36
CA GLU A 122 -5.26 -18.82 6.54
C GLU A 122 -4.50 -19.47 7.70
N ARG A 123 -3.36 -18.89 8.12
CA ARG A 123 -2.61 -19.29 9.33
C ARG A 123 -3.12 -18.61 10.62
N GLY A 124 -4.16 -17.79 10.54
CA GLY A 124 -4.76 -17.10 11.68
C GLY A 124 -3.99 -15.87 12.17
N MET A 125 -3.01 -15.35 11.41
CA MET A 125 -2.22 -14.17 11.84
C MET A 125 -3.04 -12.88 11.94
N PHE A 126 -4.24 -12.88 11.38
CA PHE A 126 -5.16 -11.75 11.35
C PHE A 126 -6.46 -12.03 12.09
N ASP A 127 -6.55 -13.08 12.90
CA ASP A 127 -7.78 -13.40 13.61
C ASP A 127 -8.09 -12.31 14.66
N VAL A 128 -9.36 -11.89 14.74
CA VAL A 128 -9.87 -10.95 15.76
C VAL A 128 -9.65 -11.50 17.19
N CYS A 129 -9.54 -12.83 17.32
CA CYS A 129 -9.31 -13.54 18.57
C CYS A 129 -7.82 -13.71 18.93
N ASP A 130 -6.99 -12.68 18.75
CA ASP A 130 -5.67 -12.61 19.40
C ASP A 130 -5.81 -12.17 20.88
N VAL A 131 -6.75 -12.80 21.59
CA VAL A 131 -7.00 -12.62 23.05
C VAL A 131 -6.85 -13.96 23.79
N ARG A 132 -6.67 -15.08 23.08
CA ARG A 132 -6.53 -16.41 23.72
C ARG A 132 -5.20 -16.63 24.44
N ALA A 133 -4.21 -15.74 24.28
CA ALA A 133 -3.00 -15.73 25.10
C ALA A 133 -3.09 -14.84 26.35
N ALA A 134 -4.21 -14.13 26.57
CA ALA A 134 -4.36 -13.18 27.68
C ALA A 134 -5.19 -13.71 28.88
N ARG A 135 -5.63 -14.97 28.85
CA ARG A 135 -6.38 -15.60 29.96
C ARG A 135 -6.06 -17.08 30.12
N GLU A 136 -4.86 -17.40 30.60
CA GLU A 136 -4.67 -18.57 31.45
C GLU A 136 -4.47 -18.06 32.89
N PRO A 137 -5.38 -18.36 33.83
CA PRO A 137 -5.14 -18.15 35.26
C PRO A 137 -4.19 -19.21 35.86
#